data_AF-A0A077QWU3-F1
#
_entry.id   AF-A0A077QWU3-F1
#
_cell.length_a   1.000
_cell.length_b   1.000
_cell.length_c   1.000
_cell.angle_alpha   90.00
_cell.angle_beta   90.00
_cell.angle_gamma   90.00
#
_symmetry.space_group_name_H-M   'P 1'
#
loop_
_entity.id
_entity.type
_entity.pdbx_description
1 polymer ?
#
loop_
_entity_poly.entity_id
_entity_poly.type
_entity_poly.pdbx_seq_one_letter_code
_entity_poly.pdbx_strand_id
1 'polypeptide(L)'
;MRVNSCLSVLALIGAAVTQAAQIPFSLTHTSSSPAPSILSHPHLPAHSLRVVSPPSDLCDSTVKSYSGYLDVDVDRLSKHHSSSSQRSSAFSALKHEKDGSTKGAIEHFYFWAFESRNDPKTDPVVLWLNGGPGCSSFTGLLMELGPCNAIDPSKRNGQPGTQRNPWAWNSNATLIFLDQPVGVGYSYVDWANKSRTDKPPRRVFSAESAAQDASAFLHLLSMHMGKEIFKGDGDKFPSFHIAGESYAGRYIPLLANQILEDNQNIAKHPKT
;
A
#
# COMPACT_ATOMS: atom_id res chain seq x y z
N MET A 1 -17.91 47.75 61.64
CA MET A 1 -17.22 46.51 62.07
C MET A 1 -15.86 46.44 61.39
N ARG A 2 -14.84 46.05 62.15
CA ARG A 2 -13.41 46.16 61.82
C ARG A 2 -12.94 45.13 60.78
N VAL A 3 -11.91 45.56 60.06
CA VAL A 3 -10.86 44.89 59.28
C VAL A 3 -10.52 43.45 59.69
N ASN A 4 -10.29 42.56 58.71
CA ASN A 4 -9.08 41.72 58.66
C ASN A 4 -8.82 41.13 57.26
N SER A 5 -7.65 41.47 56.73
CA SER A 5 -7.02 40.96 55.51
C SER A 5 -6.54 39.52 55.67
N CYS A 6 -6.55 38.71 54.59
CA CYS A 6 -5.49 37.73 54.35
C CYS A 6 -5.37 37.32 52.87
N LEU A 7 -4.22 37.69 52.31
CA LEU A 7 -3.41 37.07 51.27
C LEU A 7 -4.04 36.46 50.00
N SER A 8 -3.63 37.08 48.90
CA SER A 8 -3.49 36.56 47.55
C SER A 8 -2.70 35.24 47.48
N VAL A 9 -3.24 34.27 46.74
CA VAL A 9 -2.47 33.18 46.13
C VAL A 9 -2.86 33.10 44.66
N LEU A 10 -1.97 33.58 43.79
CA LEU A 10 -1.96 33.19 42.38
C LEU A 10 -1.53 31.72 42.33
N ALA A 11 -2.43 30.83 41.93
CA ALA A 11 -2.05 29.50 41.50
C ALA A 11 -1.54 29.57 40.05
N LEU A 12 -0.22 29.51 39.88
CA LEU A 12 0.42 29.19 38.61
C LEU A 12 -0.04 27.79 38.18
N ILE A 13 -0.90 27.72 37.17
CA ILE A 13 -1.17 26.46 36.46
C ILE A 13 0.06 26.20 35.60
N GLY A 14 1.00 25.44 36.15
CA GLY A 14 2.08 24.85 35.39
C GLY A 14 1.49 23.85 34.40
N ALA A 15 1.50 24.18 33.11
CA ALA A 15 1.27 23.22 32.06
C ALA A 15 2.45 22.23 32.06
N ALA A 16 2.31 21.12 32.77
CA ALA A 16 3.20 19.98 32.61
C ALA A 16 2.90 19.37 31.24
N VAL A 17 3.68 19.77 30.23
CA VAL A 17 3.78 19.03 28.97
C VAL A 17 4.46 17.71 29.34
N THR A 18 3.67 16.67 29.60
CA THR A 18 4.16 15.31 29.64
C THR A 18 4.61 14.95 28.23
N GLN A 19 5.90 15.11 27.99
CA GLN A 19 6.55 14.61 26.80
C GLN A 19 6.38 13.09 26.82
N ALA A 20 5.47 12.57 26.00
CA ALA A 20 5.38 11.13 25.77
C ALA A 20 6.78 10.68 25.36
N ALA A 21 7.37 9.77 26.13
CA ALA A 21 8.65 9.18 25.79
C ALA A 21 8.49 8.55 24.41
N GLN A 22 9.06 9.19 23.39
CA GLN A 22 9.14 8.60 22.07
C GLN A 22 9.94 7.32 22.23
N ILE A 23 9.28 6.18 22.06
CA ILE A 23 9.96 4.88 21.97
C ILE A 23 10.93 5.04 20.79
N PRO A 24 12.25 4.99 21.01
CA PRO A 24 13.19 5.08 19.91
C PRO A 24 13.02 3.80 19.09
N PHE A 25 12.33 3.91 17.95
CA PHE A 25 12.41 2.93 16.87
C PHE A 25 13.82 3.03 16.25
N SER A 26 14.82 2.53 16.98
CA SER A 26 16.11 2.23 16.40
C SER A 26 15.97 0.92 15.63
N LEU A 27 15.70 1.03 14.33
CA LEU A 27 15.87 -0.08 13.39
C LEU A 27 17.37 -0.35 13.29
N THR A 28 17.89 -1.13 14.23
CA THR A 28 19.18 -1.79 14.05
C THR A 28 18.99 -2.78 12.92
N HIS A 29 19.43 -2.37 11.73
CA HIS A 29 19.31 -3.13 10.49
C HIS A 29 20.36 -4.27 10.48
N THR A 30 20.32 -5.16 11.47
CA THR A 30 21.05 -6.43 11.43
C THR A 30 20.17 -7.47 10.76
N SER A 31 20.09 -7.40 9.44
CA SER A 31 19.54 -8.45 8.60
C SER A 31 20.09 -8.28 7.21
N SER A 32 20.83 -9.28 6.74
CA SER A 32 21.18 -9.49 5.33
C SER A 32 19.91 -9.87 4.55
N SER A 33 18.90 -9.00 4.57
CA SER A 33 17.66 -9.24 3.84
C SER A 33 18.00 -9.36 2.36
N PRO A 34 17.57 -10.43 1.68
CA PRO A 34 17.86 -10.60 0.27
C PRO A 34 17.36 -9.39 -0.51
N ALA A 35 18.13 -8.98 -1.52
CA ALA A 35 17.77 -7.85 -2.37
C ALA A 35 16.37 -8.08 -2.97
N PRO A 36 15.52 -7.04 -3.05
CA PRO A 36 14.18 -7.17 -3.60
C PRO A 36 14.24 -7.64 -5.06
N SER A 37 13.32 -8.53 -5.44
CA SER A 37 13.07 -8.83 -6.84
C SER A 37 12.37 -7.63 -7.48
N ILE A 38 12.88 -7.15 -8.61
CA ILE A 38 12.32 -6.00 -9.33
C ILE A 38 11.63 -6.51 -10.59
N LEU A 39 10.32 -6.35 -10.64
CA LEU A 39 9.46 -6.86 -11.70
C LEU A 39 8.95 -5.67 -12.51
N SER A 40 9.06 -5.74 -13.83
CA SER A 40 8.64 -4.67 -14.73
C SER A 40 7.98 -5.26 -15.96
N HIS A 41 7.30 -4.42 -16.74
CA HIS A 41 6.69 -4.85 -17.98
C HIS A 41 6.82 -3.76 -19.05
N PRO A 42 7.16 -4.09 -20.32
CA PRO A 42 7.32 -3.09 -21.39
C PRO A 42 6.10 -2.20 -21.60
N HIS A 43 4.88 -2.72 -21.37
CA HIS A 43 3.63 -1.97 -21.52
C HIS A 43 3.31 -1.06 -20.30
N LEU A 44 4.08 -1.20 -19.22
CA LEU A 44 3.99 -0.38 -18.01
C LEU A 44 5.37 0.26 -17.73
N PRO A 45 5.94 1.06 -18.65
CA PRO A 45 7.33 1.51 -18.57
C PRO A 45 7.62 2.50 -17.44
N ALA A 46 6.57 3.09 -16.87
CA ALA A 46 6.63 3.95 -15.70
C ALA A 46 6.53 3.19 -14.38
N HIS A 47 6.22 1.88 -14.40
CA HIS A 47 5.93 1.10 -13.20
C HIS A 47 6.96 -0.01 -13.00
N SER A 48 7.31 -0.26 -11.73
CA SER A 48 8.04 -1.46 -11.33
C SER A 48 7.57 -1.95 -9.97
N LEU A 49 7.47 -3.27 -9.81
CA LEU A 49 7.08 -3.90 -8.55
C LEU A 49 8.33 -4.45 -7.87
N ARG A 50 8.66 -3.92 -6.68
CA ARG A 50 9.67 -4.49 -5.80
C ARG A 50 9.01 -5.48 -4.86
N VAL A 51 9.53 -6.70 -4.80
CA VAL A 51 8.97 -7.77 -3.96
C VAL A 51 10.07 -8.40 -3.09
N VAL A 52 9.75 -8.58 -1.81
CA VAL A 52 10.53 -9.34 -0.83
C VAL A 52 9.64 -10.38 -0.16
N SER A 53 10.26 -11.41 0.42
CA SER A 53 9.60 -12.31 1.36
C SER A 53 9.97 -11.87 2.78
N PRO A 54 9.02 -11.31 3.56
CA PRO A 54 9.27 -10.95 4.95
C PRO A 54 9.62 -12.18 5.79
N PRO A 55 10.25 -12.00 6.98
CA PRO A 55 10.43 -13.09 7.93
C PRO A 55 9.11 -13.80 8.23
N SER A 56 9.11 -15.14 8.17
CA SER A 56 7.89 -15.94 8.32
C SER A 56 7.24 -15.79 9.69
N ASP A 57 8.00 -15.47 10.72
CA ASP A 57 7.54 -15.29 12.09
C ASP A 57 6.97 -13.90 12.40
N LEU A 58 6.93 -13.00 11.41
CA LEU A 58 6.42 -11.64 11.60
C LEU A 58 4.89 -11.57 11.77
N CYS A 59 4.14 -12.52 11.21
CA CYS A 59 2.66 -12.50 11.23
C CYS A 59 2.03 -13.89 11.34
N ASP A 60 2.08 -14.69 10.28
CA ASP A 60 1.57 -16.06 10.25
C ASP A 60 2.62 -16.97 9.61
N SER A 61 3.33 -17.72 10.44
CA SER A 61 4.42 -18.61 10.02
C SER A 61 3.96 -19.85 9.27
N THR A 62 2.65 -20.07 9.16
CA THR A 62 2.09 -21.23 8.46
C THR A 62 1.93 -21.02 6.95
N VAL A 63 2.05 -19.78 6.48
CA VAL A 63 1.88 -19.42 5.06
C VAL A 63 3.05 -18.56 4.57
N LYS A 64 3.29 -18.56 3.26
CA LYS A 64 4.20 -17.58 2.69
C LYS A 64 3.53 -16.22 2.61
N SER A 65 4.35 -15.18 2.70
CA SER A 65 3.92 -13.81 2.49
C SER A 65 4.91 -13.06 1.62
N TYR A 66 4.41 -12.05 0.92
CA TYR A 66 5.15 -11.23 -0.02
C TYR A 66 4.82 -9.77 0.24
N SER A 67 5.83 -8.93 0.34
CA SER A 67 5.63 -7.50 0.59
C SER A 67 6.55 -6.68 -0.30
N GLY A 68 6.20 -5.42 -0.49
CA GLY A 68 7.08 -4.47 -1.16
C GLY A 68 6.29 -3.32 -1.73
N TYR A 69 6.73 -2.80 -2.86
CA TYR A 69 6.25 -1.53 -3.40
C TYR A 69 5.98 -1.61 -4.89
N LEU A 70 4.84 -1.07 -5.33
CA LEU A 70 4.73 -0.54 -6.69
C LEU A 70 5.41 0.83 -6.72
N ASP A 71 6.44 0.98 -7.54
CA ASP A 71 7.07 2.26 -7.81
C ASP A 71 6.52 2.84 -9.12
N VAL A 72 6.18 4.12 -9.12
CA VAL A 72 5.68 4.86 -10.28
C VAL A 72 6.58 6.06 -10.54
N ASP A 73 7.32 6.02 -11.65
CA ASP A 73 8.13 7.13 -12.14
C ASP A 73 7.21 8.15 -12.83
N VAL A 74 7.00 9.28 -12.16
CA VAL A 74 6.02 10.30 -12.59
C VAL A 74 6.46 10.98 -13.89
N ASP A 75 7.76 11.08 -14.17
CA ASP A 75 8.27 11.64 -15.42
C ASP A 75 8.01 10.70 -16.59
N ARG A 76 8.25 9.40 -16.40
CA ARG A 76 7.97 8.39 -17.43
C ARG A 76 6.49 8.26 -17.70
N LEU A 77 5.66 8.29 -16.65
CA LEU A 77 4.22 8.29 -16.78
C LEU A 77 3.77 9.49 -17.64
N SER A 78 4.22 10.69 -17.28
CA SER A 78 3.93 11.94 -17.99
C SER A 78 4.40 11.95 -19.45
N LYS A 79 5.56 11.35 -19.76
CA LYS A 79 6.07 11.25 -21.14
C LYS A 79 5.27 10.27 -21.98
N HIS A 80 4.88 9.14 -21.40
CA HIS A 80 4.06 8.15 -22.10
C HIS A 80 2.71 8.75 -22.52
N HIS A 81 2.19 9.73 -21.76
CA HIS A 81 1.00 10.50 -22.14
C HIS A 81 1.21 11.44 -23.32
N SER A 82 2.35 12.10 -23.39
CA SER A 82 2.59 13.17 -24.37
C SER A 82 3.08 12.65 -25.72
N SER A 83 3.75 11.50 -25.75
CA SER A 83 4.21 10.85 -26.98
C SER A 83 3.12 10.01 -27.67
N SER A 84 2.09 9.60 -26.94
CA SER A 84 0.99 8.82 -27.51
C SER A 84 -0.03 9.76 -28.18
N SER A 85 0.08 9.94 -29.50
CA SER A 85 -0.98 10.55 -30.34
C SER A 85 -2.30 9.76 -30.29
N GLN A 86 -2.27 8.57 -29.69
CA GLN A 86 -3.42 7.79 -29.26
C GLN A 86 -3.52 7.81 -27.73
N ARG A 87 -4.69 8.11 -27.18
CA ARG A 87 -5.04 7.88 -25.77
C ARG A 87 -5.09 6.37 -25.40
N SER A 88 -4.37 5.49 -26.10
CA SER A 88 -4.67 4.05 -26.21
C SER A 88 -3.87 3.14 -25.29
N SER A 89 -2.98 3.66 -24.45
CA SER A 89 -2.43 2.85 -23.36
C SER A 89 -3.51 2.64 -22.31
N ALA A 90 -3.79 1.36 -22.00
CA ALA A 90 -4.69 0.95 -20.92
C ALA A 90 -4.45 1.78 -19.65
N PHE A 91 -3.18 1.95 -19.27
CA PHE A 91 -2.77 2.57 -18.01
C PHE A 91 -2.46 4.06 -18.11
N SER A 92 -3.08 4.74 -19.08
CA SER A 92 -2.93 6.17 -19.21
C SER A 92 -3.76 6.92 -18.15
N ALA A 93 -3.12 7.41 -17.08
CA ALA A 93 -3.65 8.47 -16.24
C ALA A 93 -4.26 9.67 -17.02
N LEU A 94 -5.47 10.08 -16.62
CA LEU A 94 -6.10 11.30 -17.12
C LEU A 94 -5.41 12.52 -16.47
N LYS A 95 -5.29 13.61 -17.23
CA LYS A 95 -4.69 14.87 -16.78
C LYS A 95 -5.53 15.50 -15.67
N HIS A 96 -5.38 15.03 -14.45
CA HIS A 96 -5.93 15.65 -13.26
C HIS A 96 -4.80 16.18 -12.37
N GLU A 97 -4.78 17.51 -12.32
CA GLU A 97 -4.34 18.36 -11.21
C GLU A 97 -2.94 19.00 -11.20
N LYS A 98 -3.01 20.34 -11.31
CA LYS A 98 -2.03 21.44 -11.19
C LYS A 98 -0.60 21.25 -11.72
N ASP A 99 -0.32 22.07 -12.73
CA ASP A 99 0.91 22.42 -13.44
C ASP A 99 2.12 22.83 -12.55
N GLY A 100 2.49 22.02 -11.55
CA GLY A 100 3.54 22.36 -10.60
C GLY A 100 4.40 21.18 -10.17
N SER A 101 5.57 21.04 -10.79
CA SER A 101 6.77 20.41 -10.21
C SER A 101 6.69 18.95 -9.72
N THR A 102 5.86 18.07 -10.32
CA THR A 102 5.99 16.61 -10.10
C THR A 102 7.20 15.99 -10.81
N LYS A 103 8.00 16.82 -11.50
CA LYS A 103 9.14 16.39 -12.29
C LYS A 103 10.21 15.73 -11.43
N GLY A 104 10.52 14.47 -11.71
CA GLY A 104 11.51 13.67 -10.99
C GLY A 104 11.02 13.07 -9.68
N ALA A 105 9.71 13.03 -9.41
CA ALA A 105 9.14 12.31 -8.28
C ALA A 105 8.93 10.81 -8.60
N ILE A 106 9.06 9.96 -7.58
CA ILE A 106 8.70 8.55 -7.62
C ILE A 106 7.67 8.30 -6.52
N GLU A 107 6.51 7.77 -6.91
CA GLU A 107 5.44 7.37 -5.99
C GLU A 107 5.64 5.88 -5.63
N HIS A 108 5.59 5.56 -4.34
CA HIS A 108 5.82 4.21 -3.82
C HIS A 108 4.56 3.74 -3.09
N PHE A 109 3.87 2.73 -3.62
CA PHE A 109 2.66 2.15 -3.02
C PHE A 109 2.99 0.82 -2.36
N TYR A 110 2.83 0.75 -1.04
CA TYR A 110 3.16 -0.41 -0.24
C TYR A 110 2.05 -1.47 -0.28
N PHE A 111 2.45 -2.74 -0.34
CA PHE A 111 1.55 -3.85 -0.19
C PHE A 111 2.13 -4.95 0.70
N TRP A 112 1.23 -5.77 1.24
CA TRP A 112 1.58 -7.06 1.84
C TRP A 112 0.51 -8.09 1.49
N ALA A 113 0.95 -9.19 0.90
CA ALA A 113 0.13 -10.31 0.48
C ALA A 113 0.46 -11.57 1.27
N PHE A 114 -0.55 -12.40 1.52
CA PHE A 114 -0.45 -13.67 2.23
C PHE A 114 -1.18 -14.76 1.47
N GLU A 115 -0.52 -15.89 1.28
CA GLU A 115 -1.13 -17.07 0.66
C GLU A 115 -2.32 -17.59 1.49
N SER A 116 -3.25 -18.26 0.80
CA SER A 116 -4.28 -19.06 1.46
C SER A 116 -3.66 -20.10 2.37
N ARG A 117 -4.26 -20.29 3.55
CA ARG A 117 -3.95 -21.38 4.48
C ARG A 117 -4.42 -22.75 3.98
N ASN A 118 -5.33 -22.77 3.00
CA ASN A 118 -5.86 -23.99 2.40
C ASN A 118 -5.05 -24.36 1.15
N ASP A 119 -5.50 -23.98 -0.05
CA ASP A 119 -4.78 -24.26 -1.30
C ASP A 119 -4.65 -22.98 -2.14
N PRO A 120 -3.51 -22.28 -2.07
CA PRO A 120 -3.30 -21.04 -2.83
C PRO A 120 -3.35 -21.23 -4.35
N LYS A 121 -3.31 -22.47 -4.87
CA LYS A 121 -3.45 -22.79 -6.29
C LYS A 121 -4.87 -22.69 -6.80
N THR A 122 -5.84 -22.97 -5.94
CA THR A 122 -7.26 -23.07 -6.33
C THR A 122 -8.12 -22.04 -5.65
N ASP A 123 -7.70 -21.55 -4.49
CA ASP A 123 -8.44 -20.58 -3.71
C ASP A 123 -8.44 -19.18 -4.37
N PRO A 124 -9.50 -18.38 -4.15
CA PRO A 124 -9.61 -17.02 -4.68
C PRO A 124 -8.49 -16.11 -4.19
N VAL A 125 -8.21 -15.06 -4.96
CA VAL A 125 -7.42 -13.92 -4.51
C VAL A 125 -8.32 -12.74 -4.21
N VAL A 126 -8.08 -12.09 -3.07
CA VAL A 126 -8.86 -10.93 -2.61
C VAL A 126 -7.93 -9.75 -2.38
N LEU A 127 -8.14 -8.66 -3.12
CA LEU A 127 -7.60 -7.35 -2.76
C LEU A 127 -8.49 -6.73 -1.69
N TRP A 128 -7.91 -6.35 -0.55
CA TRP A 128 -8.55 -5.60 0.50
C TRP A 128 -8.11 -4.12 0.51
N LEU A 129 -9.09 -3.22 0.62
CA LEU A 129 -8.89 -1.77 0.71
C LEU A 129 -9.66 -1.19 1.90
N ASN A 130 -8.98 -0.58 2.87
CA ASN A 130 -9.64 0.30 3.83
C ASN A 130 -9.99 1.66 3.16
N GLY A 131 -10.88 2.41 3.81
CA GLY A 131 -11.42 3.68 3.30
C GLY A 131 -10.72 4.93 3.84
N GLY A 132 -11.48 5.76 4.56
CA GLY A 132 -11.05 7.08 5.05
C GLY A 132 -11.79 8.22 4.36
N PRO A 133 -11.31 8.77 3.22
CA PRO A 133 -10.15 8.36 2.42
C PRO A 133 -8.82 8.57 3.14
N GLY A 134 -7.83 7.73 2.85
CA GLY A 134 -6.47 7.89 3.36
C GLY A 134 -6.12 7.05 4.59
N CYS A 135 -6.97 6.09 4.97
CA CYS A 135 -6.65 5.11 6.00
C CYS A 135 -5.84 3.95 5.41
N SER A 136 -4.85 3.47 6.15
CA SER A 136 -4.03 2.33 5.72
C SER A 136 -4.85 1.04 5.68
N SER A 137 -4.59 0.20 4.67
CA SER A 137 -5.16 -1.15 4.60
C SER A 137 -4.57 -2.10 5.64
N PHE A 138 -3.56 -1.67 6.39
CA PHE A 138 -3.01 -2.42 7.51
C PHE A 138 -3.91 -2.39 8.74
N THR A 139 -4.89 -1.48 8.80
CA THR A 139 -6.00 -1.59 9.76
C THR A 139 -6.74 -2.91 9.53
N GLY A 140 -7.12 -3.21 8.29
CA GLY A 140 -7.74 -4.48 7.96
C GLY A 140 -6.84 -5.69 8.17
N LEU A 141 -5.54 -5.53 7.88
CA LEU A 141 -4.54 -6.59 8.10
C LEU A 141 -4.41 -6.94 9.58
N LEU A 142 -4.13 -5.95 10.45
CA LEU A 142 -3.69 -6.18 11.82
C LEU A 142 -4.79 -6.06 12.88
N MET A 143 -6.00 -5.63 12.51
CA MET A 143 -7.07 -5.38 13.48
C MET A 143 -8.41 -6.00 13.11
N GLU A 144 -8.58 -6.48 11.88
CA GLU A 144 -9.88 -6.95 11.38
C GLU A 144 -9.78 -8.41 10.90
N LEU A 145 -9.28 -8.62 9.69
CA LEU A 145 -9.46 -9.86 8.93
C LEU A 145 -8.16 -10.49 8.41
N GLY A 146 -7.02 -9.85 8.64
CA GLY A 146 -5.74 -10.39 8.20
C GLY A 146 -5.26 -11.60 9.02
N PRO A 147 -4.15 -12.22 8.59
CA PRO A 147 -3.66 -13.49 9.15
C PRO A 147 -3.21 -13.42 10.60
N CYS A 148 -2.90 -12.22 11.07
CA CYS A 148 -2.46 -11.94 12.43
C CYS A 148 -3.02 -10.59 12.91
N ASN A 149 -3.16 -10.44 14.23
CA ASN A 149 -3.53 -9.19 14.87
C ASN A 149 -2.34 -8.58 15.59
N ALA A 150 -2.27 -7.25 15.62
CA ALA A 150 -1.31 -6.55 16.47
C ALA A 150 -1.56 -6.91 17.95
N ILE A 151 -0.48 -7.18 18.69
CA ILE A 151 -0.54 -7.40 20.14
C ILE A 151 -0.19 -6.09 20.83
N ASP A 152 -0.94 -5.75 21.88
CA ASP A 152 -0.58 -4.69 22.81
C ASP A 152 0.84 -4.94 23.37
N PRO A 153 1.82 -4.04 23.13
CA PRO A 153 3.19 -4.21 23.60
C PRO A 153 3.30 -4.42 25.12
N SER A 154 2.33 -3.94 25.92
CA SER A 154 2.29 -4.19 27.36
C SER A 154 2.22 -5.68 27.71
N LYS A 155 1.61 -6.50 26.83
CA LYS A 155 1.53 -7.96 26.92
C LYS A 155 2.78 -8.67 26.39
N ARG A 156 3.76 -7.92 25.89
CA ARG A 156 5.03 -8.39 25.30
C ARG A 156 6.24 -7.64 25.85
N ASN A 157 6.27 -7.32 27.15
CA ASN A 157 7.41 -6.64 27.79
C ASN A 157 7.82 -5.33 27.08
N GLY A 158 6.84 -4.59 26.56
CA GLY A 158 7.04 -3.36 25.79
C GLY A 158 7.46 -3.55 24.33
N GLN A 159 7.57 -4.79 23.84
CA GLN A 159 7.99 -5.07 22.46
C GLN A 159 6.78 -5.17 21.52
N PRO A 160 6.88 -4.62 20.29
CA PRO A 160 5.86 -4.84 19.28
C PRO A 160 5.79 -6.33 18.90
N GLY A 161 4.65 -6.74 18.35
CA GLY A 161 4.48 -8.09 17.85
C GLY A 161 3.07 -8.34 17.36
N THR A 162 2.87 -9.52 16.79
CA THR A 162 1.60 -9.97 16.26
C THR A 162 1.24 -11.35 16.82
N GLN A 163 -0.05 -11.68 16.85
CA GLN A 163 -0.56 -13.01 17.16
C GLN A 163 -1.40 -13.51 15.99
N ARG A 164 -1.31 -14.80 15.68
CA ARG A 164 -2.13 -15.42 14.65
C ARG A 164 -3.63 -15.18 14.89
N ASN A 165 -4.35 -14.77 13.85
CA ASN A 165 -5.79 -14.63 13.84
C ASN A 165 -6.42 -15.95 13.36
N PRO A 166 -7.12 -16.72 14.21
CA PRO A 166 -7.75 -17.97 13.80
C PRO A 166 -8.93 -17.77 12.83
N TRP A 167 -9.50 -16.58 12.76
CA TRP A 167 -10.65 -16.23 11.92
C TRP A 167 -10.26 -15.40 10.69
N ALA A 168 -8.98 -15.40 10.34
CA ALA A 168 -8.47 -14.65 9.20
C ALA A 168 -9.15 -15.07 7.89
N TRP A 169 -9.42 -14.11 7.02
CA TRP A 169 -10.00 -14.37 5.71
C TRP A 169 -9.08 -15.19 4.80
N ASN A 170 -7.78 -15.22 5.09
CA ASN A 170 -6.85 -16.08 4.35
C ASN A 170 -6.98 -17.57 4.69
N SER A 171 -8.01 -17.99 5.42
CA SER A 171 -8.29 -19.41 5.65
C SER A 171 -8.60 -20.15 4.35
N ASN A 172 -9.20 -19.48 3.37
CA ASN A 172 -9.57 -20.04 2.06
C ASN A 172 -9.41 -19.01 0.92
N ALA A 173 -8.45 -18.10 1.05
CA ALA A 173 -8.16 -17.08 0.05
C ALA A 173 -6.73 -16.56 0.21
N THR A 174 -6.10 -16.16 -0.89
CA THR A 174 -4.89 -15.32 -0.83
C THR A 174 -5.33 -13.88 -0.66
N LEU A 175 -4.82 -13.19 0.37
CA LEU A 175 -5.16 -11.80 0.66
C LEU A 175 -4.06 -10.86 0.23
N ILE A 176 -4.44 -9.71 -0.34
CA ILE A 176 -3.53 -8.61 -0.67
C ILE A 176 -4.04 -7.35 0.03
N PHE A 177 -3.21 -6.72 0.85
CA PHE A 177 -3.49 -5.44 1.48
C PHE A 177 -2.66 -4.36 0.79
N LEU A 178 -3.31 -3.33 0.24
CA LEU A 178 -2.66 -2.24 -0.49
C LEU A 178 -2.90 -0.91 0.21
N ASP A 179 -1.82 -0.20 0.54
CA ASP A 179 -1.90 1.18 1.02
C ASP A 179 -2.04 2.15 -0.17
N GLN A 180 -3.25 2.68 -0.35
CA GLN A 180 -3.56 3.65 -1.41
C GLN A 180 -4.56 4.70 -0.89
N PRO A 181 -4.56 5.93 -1.43
CA PRO A 181 -3.63 6.49 -2.42
C PRO A 181 -2.19 6.69 -1.91
N VAL A 182 -1.29 7.24 -2.74
CA VAL A 182 0.09 7.49 -2.30
C VAL A 182 0.15 8.49 -1.13
N GLY A 183 1.01 8.19 -0.14
CA GLY A 183 1.10 8.93 1.12
C GLY A 183 0.22 8.38 2.24
N VAL A 184 -0.47 7.26 2.01
CA VAL A 184 -1.25 6.51 3.00
C VAL A 184 -0.39 5.42 3.62
N GLY A 185 -0.45 5.24 4.94
CA GLY A 185 0.25 4.17 5.64
C GLY A 185 1.75 4.17 5.35
N TYR A 186 2.25 3.07 4.80
CA TYR A 186 3.65 2.94 4.39
C TYR A 186 3.93 3.39 2.95
N SER A 187 2.93 3.83 2.20
CA SER A 187 3.08 4.41 0.87
C SER A 187 3.56 5.85 0.95
N TYR A 188 4.52 6.24 0.12
CA TYR A 188 5.16 7.57 0.18
C TYR A 188 5.63 8.06 -1.19
N VAL A 189 6.05 9.33 -1.26
CA VAL A 189 6.66 9.92 -2.45
C VAL A 189 8.06 10.38 -2.09
N ASP A 190 9.02 10.09 -2.96
CA ASP A 190 10.39 10.57 -2.82
C ASP A 190 10.93 11.08 -4.16
N TRP A 191 12.00 11.86 -4.14
CA TRP A 191 12.69 12.28 -5.34
C TRP A 191 13.49 11.13 -5.95
N ALA A 192 13.49 11.05 -7.28
CA ALA A 192 14.46 10.25 -8.02
C ALA A 192 15.90 10.75 -7.76
N ASN A 193 16.07 12.07 -7.66
CA ASN A 193 17.33 12.68 -7.23
C ASN A 193 17.42 12.73 -5.70
N LYS A 194 18.21 11.82 -5.11
CA LYS A 194 18.41 11.71 -3.66
C LYS A 194 19.15 12.88 -2.99
N SER A 195 19.71 13.81 -3.77
CA SER A 195 20.31 15.04 -3.24
C SER A 195 19.27 16.13 -2.92
N ARG A 196 18.02 15.98 -3.38
CA ARG A 196 16.93 16.91 -3.06
C ARG A 196 16.50 16.70 -1.60
N THR A 197 16.25 17.80 -0.90
CA THR A 197 15.87 17.80 0.53
C THR A 197 14.49 18.37 0.80
N ASP A 198 13.87 19.02 -0.18
CA ASP A 198 12.47 19.45 -0.12
C ASP A 198 11.50 18.28 -0.36
N LYS A 199 10.22 18.45 0.01
CA LYS A 199 9.23 17.39 -0.15
C LYS A 199 8.67 17.35 -1.57
N PRO A 200 8.67 16.19 -2.25
CA PRO A 200 8.04 16.07 -3.56
C PRO A 200 6.52 16.24 -3.47
N PRO A 201 5.89 16.85 -4.48
CA PRO A 201 4.44 16.81 -4.60
C PRO A 201 3.98 15.39 -4.96
N ARG A 202 2.73 15.08 -4.62
CA ARG A 202 2.05 13.85 -5.02
C ARG A 202 1.17 14.15 -6.23
N ARG A 203 0.82 13.16 -7.03
CA ARG A 203 -0.10 13.31 -8.18
C ARG A 203 -1.53 12.83 -7.86
N VAL A 204 -1.68 11.94 -6.89
CA VAL A 204 -2.95 11.25 -6.62
C VAL A 204 -3.76 11.97 -5.54
N PHE A 205 -4.86 12.61 -5.95
CA PHE A 205 -5.77 13.31 -5.04
C PHE A 205 -7.26 12.98 -5.28
N SER A 206 -7.57 12.15 -6.28
CA SER A 206 -8.93 11.71 -6.59
C SER A 206 -9.04 10.18 -6.53
N ALA A 207 -10.25 9.67 -6.33
CA ALA A 207 -10.52 8.24 -6.33
C ALA A 207 -10.29 7.62 -7.72
N GLU A 208 -10.54 8.39 -8.78
CA GLU A 208 -10.29 8.03 -10.17
C GLU A 208 -8.78 7.86 -10.44
N SER A 209 -7.95 8.80 -9.98
CA SER A 209 -6.49 8.65 -10.08
C SER A 209 -5.97 7.48 -9.24
N ALA A 210 -6.56 7.22 -8.07
CA ALA A 210 -6.13 6.10 -7.23
C ALA A 210 -6.47 4.74 -7.86
N ALA A 211 -7.60 4.66 -8.57
CA ALA A 211 -8.00 3.47 -9.32
C ALA A 211 -7.00 3.12 -10.43
N GLN A 212 -6.40 4.12 -11.10
CA GLN A 212 -5.41 3.92 -12.15
C GLN A 212 -4.13 3.25 -11.60
N ASP A 213 -3.59 3.77 -10.51
CA ASP A 213 -2.36 3.23 -9.91
C ASP A 213 -2.61 1.84 -9.28
N ALA A 214 -3.76 1.65 -8.63
CA ALA A 214 -4.16 0.34 -8.10
C ALA A 214 -4.40 -0.69 -9.23
N SER A 215 -4.94 -0.27 -10.38
CA SER A 215 -5.08 -1.15 -11.55
C SER A 215 -3.72 -1.52 -12.12
N ALA A 216 -2.80 -0.56 -12.28
CA ALA A 216 -1.44 -0.84 -12.74
C ALA A 216 -0.70 -1.80 -11.80
N PHE A 217 -0.86 -1.63 -10.48
CA PHE A 217 -0.36 -2.58 -9.47
C PHE A 217 -0.90 -3.99 -9.72
N LEU A 218 -2.22 -4.15 -9.86
CA LEU A 218 -2.86 -5.45 -10.04
C LEU A 218 -2.45 -6.14 -11.35
N HIS A 219 -2.28 -5.39 -12.45
CA HIS A 219 -1.82 -5.96 -13.71
C HIS A 219 -0.35 -6.37 -13.64
N LEU A 220 0.51 -5.55 -13.04
CA LEU A 220 1.92 -5.92 -12.90
C LEU A 220 2.08 -7.12 -11.94
N LEU A 221 1.31 -7.14 -10.85
CA LEU A 221 1.24 -8.28 -9.94
C LEU A 221 0.73 -9.52 -10.68
N SER A 222 -0.33 -9.40 -11.50
CA SER A 222 -0.93 -10.54 -12.21
C SER A 222 -0.05 -11.14 -13.32
N MET A 223 0.85 -10.33 -13.91
CA MET A 223 1.82 -10.80 -14.89
C MET A 223 2.93 -11.65 -14.25
N HIS A 224 3.29 -11.35 -13.00
CA HIS A 224 4.42 -11.98 -12.31
C HIS A 224 4.03 -12.96 -11.20
N MET A 225 2.75 -12.98 -10.84
CA MET A 225 2.23 -13.79 -9.75
C MET A 225 2.49 -15.30 -9.92
N GLY A 226 2.25 -15.89 -11.08
CA GLY A 226 2.36 -17.35 -11.26
C GLY A 226 3.81 -17.87 -11.34
N LYS A 227 4.72 -17.06 -11.88
CA LYS A 227 6.11 -17.47 -12.14
C LYS A 227 7.08 -17.03 -11.06
N GLU A 228 6.84 -15.89 -10.42
CA GLU A 228 7.85 -15.22 -9.61
C GLU A 228 7.42 -15.01 -8.15
N ILE A 229 6.12 -14.81 -7.89
CA ILE A 229 5.59 -14.53 -6.55
C ILE A 229 5.01 -15.80 -5.92
N PHE A 230 3.94 -16.37 -6.46
CA PHE A 230 3.25 -17.60 -5.99
C PHE A 230 3.73 -18.87 -6.73
N LYS A 231 5.04 -18.95 -6.98
CA LYS A 231 5.72 -19.97 -7.81
C LYS A 231 5.06 -21.37 -7.75
N GLY A 232 4.37 -21.76 -8.82
CA GLY A 232 3.81 -23.11 -8.99
C GLY A 232 2.29 -23.24 -8.80
N ASP A 233 1.59 -22.12 -8.71
CA ASP A 233 0.14 -22.06 -8.40
C ASP A 233 -0.74 -21.69 -9.63
N GLY A 234 -0.15 -21.64 -10.83
CA GLY A 234 -0.83 -21.38 -12.11
C GLY A 234 -0.54 -20.00 -12.70
N ASP A 235 -0.67 -19.85 -14.02
CA ASP A 235 -0.35 -18.60 -14.74
C ASP A 235 -1.42 -17.49 -14.58
N LYS A 236 -2.48 -17.73 -13.79
CA LYS A 236 -3.64 -16.84 -13.65
C LYS A 236 -4.26 -16.94 -12.26
N PHE A 237 -4.93 -15.87 -11.79
CA PHE A 237 -5.85 -15.96 -10.67
C PHE A 237 -6.99 -16.94 -10.99
N PRO A 238 -7.28 -17.96 -10.15
CA PRO A 238 -8.45 -18.84 -10.34
C PRO A 238 -9.75 -18.03 -10.32
N SER A 239 -9.83 -17.10 -9.37
CA SER A 239 -10.81 -16.02 -9.29
C SER A 239 -10.22 -14.83 -8.53
N PHE A 240 -10.69 -13.62 -8.83
CA PHE A 240 -10.21 -12.39 -8.22
C PHE A 240 -11.38 -11.53 -7.72
N HIS A 241 -11.28 -11.05 -6.49
CA HIS A 241 -12.27 -10.21 -5.84
C HIS A 241 -11.62 -8.95 -5.29
N ILE A 242 -12.39 -7.86 -5.26
CA ILE A 242 -12.02 -6.62 -4.57
C ILE A 242 -13.02 -6.44 -3.44
N ALA A 243 -12.52 -6.33 -2.23
CA ALA A 243 -13.29 -6.08 -1.02
C ALA A 243 -12.71 -4.88 -0.27
N GLY A 244 -13.52 -4.29 0.61
CA GLY A 244 -13.10 -3.14 1.38
C GLY A 244 -14.26 -2.51 2.13
N GLU A 245 -13.95 -1.49 2.90
CA GLU A 245 -14.91 -0.83 3.78
C GLU A 245 -14.87 0.70 3.72
N SER A 246 -15.93 1.33 4.23
CA SER A 246 -16.04 2.79 4.34
C SER A 246 -15.90 3.46 2.96
N TYR A 247 -15.00 4.44 2.81
CA TYR A 247 -14.74 5.11 1.53
C TYR A 247 -14.25 4.17 0.41
N ALA A 248 -13.87 2.93 0.72
CA ALA A 248 -13.64 1.91 -0.31
C ALA A 248 -14.89 1.65 -1.15
N GLY A 249 -16.10 1.95 -0.66
CA GLY A 249 -17.31 1.97 -1.47
C GLY A 249 -17.25 2.91 -2.69
N ARG A 250 -16.35 3.92 -2.68
CA ARG A 250 -16.01 4.75 -3.84
C ARG A 250 -14.84 4.17 -4.65
N TYR A 251 -13.81 3.65 -3.98
CA TYR A 251 -12.63 3.09 -4.65
C TYR A 251 -12.95 1.83 -5.47
N ILE A 252 -13.68 0.88 -4.89
CA ILE A 252 -13.96 -0.44 -5.48
C ILE A 252 -14.64 -0.34 -6.85
N PRO A 253 -15.76 0.39 -7.05
CA PRO A 253 -16.39 0.46 -8.36
C PRO A 253 -15.54 1.18 -9.41
N LEU A 254 -14.76 2.19 -9.01
CA LEU A 254 -13.85 2.90 -9.92
C LEU A 254 -12.68 2.02 -10.34
N LEU A 255 -12.09 1.27 -9.41
CA LEU A 255 -11.03 0.31 -9.68
C LEU A 255 -11.55 -0.84 -10.56
N ALA A 256 -12.73 -1.37 -10.27
CA ALA A 256 -13.34 -2.41 -11.10
C ALA A 256 -13.55 -1.91 -12.54
N ASN A 257 -14.08 -0.70 -12.72
CA ASN A 257 -14.25 -0.11 -14.04
C ASN A 257 -12.91 0.10 -14.76
N GLN A 258 -11.88 0.63 -14.06
CA GLN A 258 -10.56 0.83 -14.63
C GLN A 258 -9.94 -0.49 -15.13
N ILE A 259 -10.04 -1.58 -14.34
CA ILE A 259 -9.54 -2.90 -14.75
C ILE A 259 -10.27 -3.41 -16.00
N LEU A 260 -11.59 -3.19 -16.10
CA LEU A 260 -12.36 -3.58 -17.28
C LEU A 260 -11.93 -2.80 -18.53
N GLU A 261 -11.73 -1.48 -18.40
CA GLU A 261 -11.23 -0.64 -19.49
C GLU A 261 -9.83 -1.06 -19.93
N ASP A 262 -8.93 -1.32 -18.98
CA ASP A 262 -7.56 -1.77 -19.24
C ASP A 262 -7.54 -3.08 -20.01
N ASN A 263 -8.32 -4.06 -19.55
CA ASN A 263 -8.47 -5.36 -20.21
C ASN A 263 -9.03 -5.23 -21.64
N GLN A 264 -10.03 -4.37 -21.84
CA GLN A 264 -10.58 -4.12 -23.18
C GLN A 264 -9.56 -3.45 -24.11
N ASN A 265 -8.76 -2.53 -23.60
CA ASN A 265 -7.72 -1.85 -24.37
C ASN A 265 -6.59 -2.81 -24.75
N ILE A 266 -6.16 -3.67 -23.82
CA ILE A 266 -5.17 -4.74 -24.09
C ILE A 266 -5.70 -5.70 -25.16
N ALA A 267 -6.96 -6.12 -25.06
CA ALA A 267 -7.58 -7.03 -26.04
C ALA A 267 -7.65 -6.42 -27.46
N LYS A 268 -7.82 -5.10 -27.56
CA LYS A 268 -7.82 -4.37 -28.84
C LYS A 268 -6.42 -4.18 -29.42
N HIS A 269 -5.38 -4.22 -28.58
CA HIS A 269 -3.99 -3.98 -28.97
C HIS A 269 -3.01 -5.07 -28.47
N PRO A 270 -3.16 -6.35 -28.87
CA PRO A 270 -2.39 -7.47 -28.31
C PRO A 270 -0.92 -7.57 -28.76
N LYS A 271 -0.41 -6.60 -29.54
CA LYS A 271 0.92 -6.64 -30.18
C LYS A 271 1.75 -5.35 -30.06
N THR A 272 1.35 -4.41 -29.20
CA THR A 272 2.13 -3.18 -28.94
C THR A 272 2.84 -3.28 -27.60
#